data_AF-A0A917PPE0-F1
#
_entry.id   AF-A0A917PPE0-F1
#
_cell.length_a   1.000
_cell.length_b   1.000
_cell.length_c   1.000
_cell.angle_alpha   90.00
_cell.angle_beta   90.00
_cell.angle_gamma   90.00
#
_symmetry.space_group_name_H-M   'P 1'
#
loop_
_entity.id
_entity.type
_entity.pdbx_description
1 polymer ?
#
loop_
_entity_poly.entity_id
_entity_poly.type
_entity_poly.pdbx_seq_one_letter_code
_entity_poly.pdbx_strand_id
1 'polypeptide(L)'
;MNFMPFLPTISTFFIVTSAVLVAIGWFFILKGKAKAHKRTMLSAAVSALLFFIIYVSRTIFIGNTSFGGPEDIKIYYTVFLVFHIILATTSAVFGVVTITLAIKRKLRIHRKIGPITSILWFFSAVTGVAVYLLLYIIYDGGKTTSMIKAILGG
;
A
#
# COMPACT_ATOMS: atom_id res chain seq x y z
N MET A 1 5.01 17.99 21.96
CA MET A 1 5.35 18.22 20.54
C MET A 1 4.98 16.97 19.77
N ASN A 2 3.88 17.01 19.00
CA ASN A 2 3.42 15.88 18.20
C ASN A 2 4.39 15.66 17.04
N PHE A 3 5.38 14.77 17.22
CA PHE A 3 6.17 14.29 16.10
C PHE A 3 5.22 13.56 15.17
N MET A 4 4.91 14.17 14.01
CA MET A 4 4.31 13.41 12.92
C MET A 4 5.18 12.18 12.68
N PRO A 5 4.59 10.98 12.62
CA PRO A 5 5.34 9.75 12.43
C PRO A 5 5.91 9.75 11.01
N PHE A 6 7.12 10.32 10.87
CA PHE A 6 7.74 10.67 9.60
C PHE A 6 7.77 9.50 8.61
N LEU A 7 8.17 8.31 9.09
CA LEU A 7 8.27 7.09 8.27
C LEU A 7 6.89 6.59 7.78
N PRO A 8 5.86 6.44 8.63
CA PRO A 8 4.48 6.19 8.16
C PRO A 8 3.93 7.24 7.20
N THR A 9 4.19 8.52 7.44
CA THR A 9 3.67 9.59 6.57
C THR A 9 4.31 9.53 5.19
N ILE A 10 5.64 9.38 5.11
CA ILE A 10 6.34 9.31 3.83
C ILE A 10 6.02 8.02 3.07
N SER A 11 5.85 6.88 3.75
CA SER A 11 5.39 5.64 3.10
C SER A 11 3.98 5.82 2.53
N THR A 12 3.06 6.37 3.33
CA THR A 12 1.68 6.65 2.89
C THR A 12 1.64 7.59 1.68
N PHE A 13 2.49 8.62 1.67
CA PHE A 13 2.64 9.50 0.51
C PHE A 13 3.03 8.75 -0.77
N PHE A 14 3.98 7.81 -0.69
CA PHE A 14 4.41 7.03 -1.85
C PHE A 14 3.32 6.10 -2.40
N ILE A 15 2.55 5.43 -1.53
CA ILE A 15 1.46 4.56 -2.01
C ILE A 15 0.28 5.35 -2.59
N VAL A 16 -0.03 6.53 -2.02
CA VAL A 16 -1.02 7.45 -2.60
C VAL A 16 -0.54 7.96 -3.97
N THR A 17 0.72 8.38 -4.07
CA THR A 17 1.33 8.79 -5.35
C THR A 17 1.25 7.65 -6.37
N SER A 18 1.56 6.42 -5.96
CA SER A 18 1.42 5.23 -6.81
C SER A 18 -0.02 5.08 -7.31
N ALA A 19 -1.02 5.15 -6.42
CA ALA A 19 -2.43 5.04 -6.81
C ALA A 19 -2.85 6.14 -7.80
N VAL A 20 -2.46 7.39 -7.57
CA VAL A 20 -2.73 8.50 -8.51
C VAL A 20 -2.11 8.22 -9.88
N LEU A 21 -0.86 7.77 -9.92
CA LEU A 21 -0.19 7.39 -11.18
C LEU A 21 -0.89 6.22 -11.86
N VAL A 22 -1.39 5.23 -11.11
CA VAL A 22 -2.20 4.14 -11.67
C VAL A 22 -3.47 4.70 -12.33
N ALA A 23 -4.17 5.64 -11.70
CA ALA A 23 -5.34 6.28 -12.29
C ALA A 23 -5.00 7.04 -13.59
N ILE A 24 -3.91 7.81 -13.58
CA ILE A 24 -3.43 8.52 -14.79
C ILE A 24 -3.05 7.54 -15.89
N GLY A 25 -2.35 6.47 -15.57
CA GLY A 25 -1.96 5.47 -16.56
C GLY A 25 -3.16 4.67 -17.09
N TRP A 26 -4.19 4.44 -16.27
CA TRP A 26 -5.47 3.89 -16.73
C TRP A 26 -6.13 4.84 -17.74
N PHE A 27 -6.19 6.14 -17.44
CA PHE A 27 -6.70 7.13 -18.38
C PHE A 27 -5.93 7.12 -19.72
N PHE A 28 -4.60 7.01 -19.69
CA PHE A 28 -3.81 6.93 -20.93
C PHE A 28 -4.12 5.70 -21.78
N ILE A 29 -4.34 4.53 -21.17
CA ILE A 29 -4.66 3.33 -21.96
C ILE A 29 -6.07 3.39 -22.55
N LEU A 30 -7.04 3.99 -21.85
CA LEU A 30 -8.37 4.27 -22.39
C LEU A 30 -8.31 5.21 -23.61
N LYS A 31 -7.35 6.13 -23.64
CA LYS A 31 -7.09 7.02 -24.79
C LYS A 31 -6.19 6.40 -25.87
N GLY A 32 -5.88 5.10 -25.79
CA GLY A 32 -5.00 4.41 -26.74
C GLY A 32 -3.52 4.82 -26.66
N LYS A 33 -3.11 5.61 -25.67
CA LYS A 33 -1.74 6.14 -25.52
C LYS A 33 -0.84 5.13 -24.79
N ALA A 34 -0.56 4.00 -25.42
CA ALA A 34 0.17 2.88 -24.81
C ALA A 34 1.59 3.25 -24.30
N LYS A 35 2.34 4.11 -25.02
CA LYS A 35 3.68 4.57 -24.58
C LYS A 35 3.59 5.40 -23.30
N ALA A 36 2.59 6.28 -23.19
CA ALA A 36 2.35 7.08 -21.99
C ALA A 36 1.92 6.19 -20.82
N HIS A 37 0.95 5.30 -21.05
CA HIS A 37 0.53 4.28 -20.07
C HIS A 37 1.73 3.53 -19.48
N LYS A 38 2.62 2.98 -20.34
CA LYS A 38 3.81 2.24 -19.90
C LYS A 38 4.71 3.09 -19.00
N ARG A 39 5.02 4.33 -19.39
CA ARG A 39 5.88 5.23 -18.60
C ARG A 39 5.25 5.52 -17.24
N THR A 40 3.97 5.86 -17.21
CA THR A 40 3.25 6.16 -15.98
C THR A 40 3.13 4.95 -15.06
N MET A 41 2.87 3.75 -15.60
CA MET A 41 2.82 2.51 -14.82
C MET A 41 4.18 2.14 -14.21
N LEU A 42 5.29 2.42 -14.90
CA LEU A 42 6.63 2.23 -14.33
C LEU A 42 6.88 3.21 -13.18
N SER A 43 6.50 4.48 -13.32
CA SER A 43 6.57 5.45 -12.22
C SER A 43 5.72 5.01 -11.03
N ALA A 44 4.50 4.52 -11.28
CA ALA A 44 3.62 3.98 -10.23
C ALA A 44 4.25 2.79 -9.49
N ALA A 45 4.90 1.89 -10.23
CA ALA A 45 5.60 0.73 -9.67
C ALA A 45 6.82 1.15 -8.83
N VAL A 46 7.57 2.16 -9.26
CA VAL A 46 8.68 2.72 -8.48
C VAL A 46 8.17 3.35 -7.18
N SER A 47 7.10 4.15 -7.23
CA SER A 47 6.48 4.71 -6.02
C SER A 47 5.98 3.62 -5.07
N ALA A 48 5.36 2.56 -5.59
CA ALA A 48 4.94 1.41 -4.79
C ALA A 48 6.12 0.68 -4.14
N LEU A 49 7.22 0.50 -4.88
CA LEU A 49 8.43 -0.13 -4.37
C LEU A 49 9.04 0.70 -3.22
N LEU A 50 9.09 2.03 -3.36
CA LEU A 50 9.55 2.93 -2.30
C LEU A 50 8.66 2.81 -1.05
N PHE A 51 7.34 2.74 -1.21
CA PHE A 51 6.43 2.45 -0.11
C PHE A 51 6.81 1.15 0.61
N PHE A 52 6.99 0.05 -0.12
CA PHE A 52 7.31 -1.25 0.48
C PHE A 52 8.66 -1.24 1.19
N ILE A 53 9.69 -0.63 0.60
CA ILE A 53 11.01 -0.49 1.23
C ILE A 53 10.87 0.23 2.57
N ILE A 54 10.23 1.41 2.58
CA ILE A 54 10.10 2.22 3.80
C ILE A 54 9.25 1.50 4.85
N TYR A 55 8.12 0.90 4.44
CA TYR A 55 7.22 0.17 5.33
C TYR A 55 7.93 -1.04 5.96
N VAL A 56 8.57 -1.88 5.16
CA VAL A 56 9.27 -3.07 5.66
C VAL A 56 10.45 -2.69 6.53
N SER A 57 11.26 -1.71 6.13
CA SER A 57 12.36 -1.21 6.96
C SER A 57 11.86 -0.72 8.31
N ARG A 58 10.80 0.09 8.35
CA ARG A 58 10.18 0.54 9.60
C ARG A 58 9.74 -0.64 10.45
N THR A 59 9.02 -1.60 9.87
CA THR A 59 8.51 -2.78 10.58
C THR A 59 9.64 -3.61 11.17
N ILE A 60 10.74 -3.81 10.46
CA ILE A 60 11.89 -4.58 10.94
C ILE A 60 12.63 -3.87 12.08
N PHE A 61 12.97 -2.58 11.90
CA PHE A 61 13.85 -1.87 12.84
C PHE A 61 13.10 -1.24 14.02
N ILE A 62 11.91 -0.70 13.79
CA ILE A 62 11.12 0.07 14.77
C ILE A 62 9.94 -0.74 15.29
N GLY A 63 9.34 -1.56 14.43
CA GLY A 63 8.19 -2.42 14.77
C GLY A 63 6.83 -1.84 14.38
N ASN A 64 5.77 -2.56 14.76
CA ASN A 64 4.40 -2.19 14.43
C ASN A 64 3.78 -1.30 15.52
N THR A 65 2.94 -0.37 15.08
CA THR A 65 2.17 0.49 15.99
C THR A 65 0.86 -0.20 16.33
N SER A 66 0.60 -0.30 17.63
CA SER A 66 -0.65 -0.86 18.14
C SER A 66 -1.79 0.17 18.01
N PHE A 67 -3.03 -0.31 17.85
CA PHE A 67 -4.19 0.56 17.94
C PHE A 67 -4.30 1.18 19.33
N GLY A 68 -4.40 2.50 19.42
CA GLY A 68 -4.50 3.23 20.70
C GLY A 68 -5.87 3.87 20.95
N GLY A 69 -6.87 3.56 20.12
CA GLY A 69 -8.26 3.97 20.35
C GLY A 69 -8.97 3.14 21.43
N PRO A 70 -10.25 3.43 21.70
CA PRO A 70 -11.07 2.74 22.70
C PRO A 70 -11.09 1.22 22.53
N GLU A 71 -11.11 0.48 23.65
CA GLU A 71 -11.07 -1.00 23.65
C GLU A 71 -12.29 -1.65 22.96
N ASP A 72 -13.46 -1.01 23.03
CA ASP A 72 -14.68 -1.44 22.33
C ASP A 72 -14.56 -1.30 20.80
N ILE A 73 -13.73 -0.39 20.30
CA ILE A 73 -13.49 -0.17 18.85
C ILE A 73 -12.37 -1.09 18.33
N LYS A 74 -11.46 -1.54 19.19
CA LYS A 74 -10.26 -2.30 18.84
C LYS A 74 -10.53 -3.56 18.02
N ILE A 75 -11.62 -4.27 18.30
CA ILE A 75 -11.99 -5.47 17.54
C ILE A 75 -12.35 -5.13 16.08
N TYR A 76 -13.12 -4.06 15.87
CA TYR A 76 -13.50 -3.60 14.54
C TYR A 76 -12.27 -3.12 13.75
N TYR A 77 -11.38 -2.38 14.41
CA TYR A 77 -10.11 -2.00 13.81
C TYR A 77 -9.27 -3.22 13.43
N THR A 78 -9.19 -4.23 14.30
CA THR A 78 -8.40 -5.44 14.04
C THR A 78 -8.94 -6.21 12.84
N VAL A 79 -10.27 -6.40 12.76
CA VAL A 79 -10.91 -7.05 11.61
C VAL A 79 -10.65 -6.24 10.32
N PHE A 80 -10.80 -4.92 10.37
CA PHE A 80 -10.51 -4.04 9.25
C PHE A 80 -9.05 -4.11 8.81
N LEU A 81 -8.11 -4.16 9.76
CA LEU A 81 -6.68 -4.27 9.48
C LEU A 81 -6.36 -5.60 8.80
N VAL A 82 -6.91 -6.72 9.27
CA VAL A 82 -6.74 -8.04 8.63
C VAL A 82 -7.28 -8.00 7.20
N PHE A 83 -8.47 -7.43 7.00
CA PHE A 83 -9.04 -7.23 5.68
C PHE A 83 -8.10 -6.42 4.76
N HIS A 84 -7.58 -5.28 5.25
CA HIS A 84 -6.65 -4.46 4.51
C HIS A 84 -5.37 -5.22 4.13
N ILE A 85 -4.79 -5.99 5.07
CA ILE A 85 -3.57 -6.78 4.82
C ILE A 85 -3.81 -7.80 3.71
N ILE A 86 -4.90 -8.57 3.79
CA ILE A 86 -5.25 -9.57 2.75
C ILE A 86 -5.39 -8.87 1.40
N LEU A 87 -6.15 -7.77 1.35
CA LEU A 87 -6.38 -7.00 0.14
C LEU A 87 -5.08 -6.42 -0.45
N ALA A 88 -4.19 -5.90 0.40
CA ALA A 88 -2.91 -5.34 0.00
C ALA A 88 -1.96 -6.41 -0.53
N THR A 89 -1.89 -7.57 0.13
CA THR A 89 -1.09 -8.71 -0.34
C THR A 89 -1.60 -9.22 -1.68
N THR A 90 -2.92 -9.40 -1.84
CA THR A 90 -3.51 -9.80 -3.13
C THR A 90 -3.22 -8.77 -4.22
N SER A 91 -3.37 -7.47 -3.92
CA SER A 91 -3.07 -6.39 -4.86
C SER A 91 -1.61 -6.38 -5.30
N ALA A 92 -0.67 -6.58 -4.36
CA ALA A 92 0.75 -6.67 -4.64
C ALA A 92 1.08 -7.83 -5.58
N VAL A 93 0.53 -9.03 -5.32
CA VAL A 93 0.70 -10.21 -6.19
C VAL A 93 0.18 -9.93 -7.60
N PHE A 94 -1.04 -9.40 -7.72
CA PHE A 94 -1.63 -9.04 -9.02
C PHE A 94 -0.81 -7.96 -9.75
N GLY A 95 -0.25 -6.99 -9.01
CA GLY A 95 0.67 -5.98 -9.53
C GLY A 95 1.90 -6.61 -10.19
N VAL A 96 2.60 -7.49 -9.47
CA VAL A 96 3.78 -8.21 -9.98
C VAL A 96 3.43 -9.07 -11.20
N VAL A 97 2.33 -9.82 -11.16
CA VAL A 97 1.86 -10.63 -12.29
C VAL A 97 1.59 -9.75 -13.52
N THR A 98 0.90 -8.63 -13.34
CA THR A 98 0.52 -7.71 -14.43
C THR A 98 1.72 -7.06 -15.09
N ILE A 99 2.72 -6.65 -14.29
CA ILE A 99 4.00 -6.13 -14.77
C ILE A 99 4.77 -7.23 -15.52
N THR A 100 4.82 -8.45 -14.96
CA THR A 100 5.50 -9.59 -15.59
C THR A 100 4.90 -9.93 -16.95
N LEU A 101 3.58 -9.91 -17.09
CA LEU A 101 2.92 -10.11 -18.38
C LEU A 101 3.27 -9.02 -19.39
N ALA A 102 3.38 -7.77 -18.95
CA ALA A 102 3.79 -6.66 -19.81
C ALA A 102 5.24 -6.84 -20.31
N ILE A 103 6.17 -7.24 -19.41
CA ILE A 103 7.57 -7.53 -19.76
C ILE A 103 7.67 -8.70 -20.73
N LYS A 104 6.93 -9.78 -20.48
CA LYS A 104 6.87 -10.98 -21.35
C LYS A 104 6.06 -10.76 -22.64
N ARG A 105 5.62 -9.52 -22.94
CA ARG A 105 4.79 -9.15 -24.09
C ARG A 105 3.49 -9.97 -24.23
N LYS A 106 2.99 -10.57 -23.15
CA LYS A 106 1.72 -11.32 -23.12
C LYS A 106 0.52 -10.38 -22.99
N LEU A 107 0.39 -9.46 -23.96
CA LEU A 107 -0.53 -8.32 -23.89
C LEU A 107 -2.02 -8.73 -23.87
N ARG A 108 -2.37 -9.85 -24.50
CA ARG A 108 -3.74 -10.38 -24.49
C ARG A 108 -4.22 -10.69 -23.06
N ILE A 109 -3.34 -11.28 -22.24
CA ILE A 109 -3.67 -11.61 -20.84
C ILE A 109 -3.56 -10.35 -19.98
N HIS A 110 -2.54 -9.53 -20.19
CA HIS A 110 -2.37 -8.25 -19.49
C HIS A 110 -3.62 -7.36 -19.61
N ARG A 111 -4.23 -7.26 -20.80
CA ARG A 111 -5.47 -6.49 -21.01
C ARG A 111 -6.68 -7.03 -20.24
N LYS A 112 -6.73 -8.34 -19.99
CA LYS A 112 -7.82 -8.97 -19.21
C LYS A 112 -7.63 -8.74 -17.72
N ILE A 113 -6.41 -8.91 -17.22
CA ILE A 113 -6.15 -8.83 -15.77
C ILE A 113 -5.84 -7.41 -15.28
N GLY A 114 -5.31 -6.53 -16.14
CA GLY A 114 -4.89 -5.18 -15.78
C GLY A 114 -5.99 -4.35 -15.09
N PRO A 115 -7.24 -4.35 -15.60
CA PRO A 115 -8.33 -3.67 -14.92
C PRO A 115 -8.61 -4.21 -13.52
N ILE A 116 -8.63 -5.54 -13.35
CA ILE A 116 -8.84 -6.18 -12.04
C ILE A 116 -7.72 -5.78 -11.08
N THR A 117 -6.47 -5.87 -11.54
CA THR A 117 -5.29 -5.46 -10.77
C THR A 117 -5.40 -4.02 -10.28
N SER A 118 -5.83 -3.10 -11.14
CA SER A 118 -5.87 -1.70 -10.71
C SER A 118 -7.08 -1.38 -9.83
N ILE A 119 -8.22 -2.06 -10.00
CA ILE A 119 -9.34 -1.97 -9.04
C ILE A 119 -8.88 -2.41 -7.65
N LEU A 120 -8.27 -3.59 -7.53
CA LEU A 120 -7.72 -4.08 -6.27
C LEU A 120 -6.72 -3.07 -5.67
N TRP A 121 -5.84 -2.52 -6.51
CA TRP A 121 -4.87 -1.51 -6.10
C TRP A 121 -5.51 -0.25 -5.50
N PHE A 122 -6.59 0.26 -6.10
CA PHE A 122 -7.30 1.43 -5.58
C PHE A 122 -7.96 1.14 -4.23
N PHE A 123 -8.67 0.01 -4.09
CA PHE A 123 -9.26 -0.37 -2.81
C PHE A 123 -8.20 -0.57 -1.72
N SER A 124 -7.08 -1.21 -2.06
CA SER A 124 -5.95 -1.37 -1.15
C SER A 124 -5.35 -0.03 -0.73
N ALA A 125 -5.17 0.91 -1.65
CA ALA A 125 -4.59 2.21 -1.33
C ALA A 125 -5.53 3.04 -0.42
N VAL A 126 -6.84 3.06 -0.73
CA VAL A 126 -7.84 3.77 0.09
C VAL A 126 -7.91 3.19 1.50
N THR A 127 -7.97 1.87 1.62
CA THR A 127 -8.00 1.21 2.94
C THR A 127 -6.68 1.40 3.71
N GLY A 128 -5.54 1.45 3.02
CA GLY A 128 -4.25 1.76 3.64
C GLY A 128 -4.17 3.19 4.18
N VAL A 129 -4.71 4.17 3.45
CA VAL A 129 -4.85 5.54 3.95
C VAL A 129 -5.75 5.57 5.18
N ALA A 130 -6.86 4.83 5.19
CA ALA A 130 -7.71 4.72 6.37
C ALA A 130 -6.97 4.11 7.58
N VAL A 131 -6.16 3.06 7.39
CA VAL A 131 -5.30 2.51 8.46
C VAL A 131 -4.34 3.58 9.00
N TYR A 132 -3.69 4.35 8.12
CA TYR A 132 -2.81 5.45 8.53
C TYR A 132 -3.55 6.50 9.36
N LEU A 133 -4.73 6.94 8.89
CA LEU A 133 -5.53 7.93 9.61
C LEU A 133 -5.95 7.42 10.99
N LEU A 134 -6.43 6.17 11.08
CA LEU A 134 -6.85 5.55 12.33
C LEU A 134 -5.68 5.42 13.33
N LEU A 135 -4.48 5.07 12.86
CA LEU A 135 -3.34 4.86 13.74
C LEU A 135 -2.62 6.14 14.18
N TYR A 136 -2.67 7.20 13.39
CA TYR A 136 -1.76 8.34 13.58
C TYR A 136 -2.43 9.72 13.59
N ILE A 137 -3.70 9.83 13.22
CA ILE A 137 -4.41 11.12 13.11
C ILE A 137 -5.68 11.13 13.97
N ILE A 138 -6.49 10.08 13.90
CA ILE A 138 -7.80 10.00 14.56
C ILE A 138 -7.65 9.55 16.02
N TYR A 139 -6.84 8.53 16.26
CA TYR A 139 -6.53 8.04 17.60
C TYR A 139 -5.06 8.30 17.92
N ASP A 140 -4.76 8.53 19.21
CA ASP A 140 -3.40 8.54 19.70
C ASP A 140 -2.81 7.14 19.54
N GLY A 141 -1.92 6.94 18.57
CA GLY A 141 -1.31 5.64 18.30
C GLY A 141 -0.73 5.02 19.56
N GLY A 142 -1.02 3.73 19.78
CA GLY A 142 -0.51 3.00 20.94
C GLY A 142 1.01 2.83 20.91
N LYS A 143 1.57 2.20 21.95
CA LYS A 143 3.01 1.92 22.01
C LYS A 143 3.48 1.20 20.73
N THR A 144 4.55 1.70 20.13
CA THR A 144 5.23 1.05 19.00
C THR A 144 6.28 0.10 19.58
N THR A 145 6.13 -1.20 19.33
CA THR A 145 6.99 -2.23 19.93
C THR A 145 7.88 -2.84 18.85
N SER A 146 9.20 -2.85 19.06
CA SER A 146 10.16 -3.44 18.13
C SER A 146 9.90 -4.94 17.94
N MET A 147 9.80 -5.39 16.69
CA MET A 147 9.57 -6.81 16.35
C MET A 147 10.71 -7.70 16.84
N ILE A 148 11.95 -7.20 16.82
CA ILE A 148 13.14 -7.93 17.28
C ILE A 148 13.08 -8.19 18.79
N LYS A 149 12.66 -7.20 19.59
CA LYS A 149 12.46 -7.37 21.04
C LYS A 149 11.30 -8.31 21.38
N ALA A 150 10.25 -8.31 20.57
CA ALA A 150 9.11 -9.20 20.77
C ALA A 150 9.43 -10.67 20.49
N ILE A 151 10.35 -10.95 19.55
CA ILE A 151 10.74 -12.33 19.16
C ILE A 151 11.88 -12.86 20.03
N LEU A 152 12.89 -12.04 20.34
CA LEU A 152 14.09 -12.50 21.04
C LEU A 152 13.97 -12.53 22.56
N GLY A 153 12.80 -12.17 23.12
CA GLY A 153 12.58 -12.11 24.57
C GLY A 153 13.47 -11.04 25.20
N GLY A 154 12.96 -9.80 25.24
CA GLY A 154 13.53 -8.77 26.11
C GLY A 154 13.33 -9.10 27.58
#